data_AF-A0A1Q2L489-F1
#
_entry.id   AF-A0A1Q2L489-F1
#
_cell.length_a   1.000
_cell.length_b   1.000
_cell.length_c   1.000
_cell.angle_alpha   90.00
_cell.angle_beta   90.00
_cell.angle_gamma   90.00
#
_symmetry.space_group_name_H-M   'P 1'
#
loop_
_entity.id
_entity.type
_entity.pdbx_description
1 polymer ?
#
loop_
_entity_poly.entity_id
_entity_poly.type
_entity_poly.pdbx_seq_one_letter_code
_entity_poly.pdbx_strand_id
1 'polypeptide(L)'
;MRKYELDELFEVLKRHKITTNKESVRHWLREGKITGSKGAGPKQNGWLVTEADLLSFLKERLPEHVTPELPGEDQSTTTVVLTEEEKEAIREETRQELLEQLAAKQIWEGRFQLKKSFVNACLDHRRIENRELRTYILNRIMQYKGGYATPGVLYLLDTFNFDGERLSFDSNFGSLDEQIVFSLIEHLRQEYVNPEKRKQE
;
A
#
# COMPACT_ATOMS: atom_id res chain seq x y z
N MET A 1 -16.54 -21.58 15.43
CA MET A 1 -16.09 -20.50 14.54
C MET A 1 -14.86 -19.87 15.14
N ARG A 2 -13.72 -19.95 14.45
CA ARG A 2 -12.52 -19.26 14.90
C ARG A 2 -12.71 -17.75 14.74
N LYS A 3 -12.16 -16.99 15.69
CA LYS A 3 -12.15 -15.53 15.66
C LYS A 3 -10.70 -15.09 15.65
N TYR A 4 -10.40 -14.09 14.84
CA TYR A 4 -9.08 -13.51 14.72
C TYR A 4 -9.06 -12.16 15.44
N GLU A 5 -8.09 -11.98 16.33
CA GLU A 5 -7.77 -10.67 16.88
C GLU A 5 -7.04 -9.81 15.85
N LEU A 6 -6.95 -8.50 16.09
CA LEU A 6 -6.30 -7.56 15.17
C LEU A 6 -4.87 -7.98 14.79
N ASP A 7 -4.09 -8.48 15.75
CA ASP A 7 -2.72 -8.95 15.52
C ASP A 7 -2.67 -10.18 14.60
N GLU A 8 -3.50 -11.17 14.88
CA GLU A 8 -3.60 -12.39 14.05
C GLU A 8 -4.12 -12.09 12.65
N LEU A 9 -5.13 -11.22 12.56
CA LEU A 9 -5.68 -10.73 11.31
C LEU A 9 -4.60 -10.04 10.47
N PHE A 10 -3.80 -9.17 11.09
CA PHE A 10 -2.70 -8.49 10.41
C PHE A 10 -1.67 -9.48 9.88
N GLU A 11 -1.27 -10.49 10.65
CA GLU A 11 -0.31 -11.50 10.20
C GLU A 11 -0.84 -12.34 9.03
N VAL A 12 -2.13 -12.69 9.03
CA VAL A 12 -2.75 -13.39 7.88
C VAL A 12 -2.75 -12.51 6.63
N LEU A 13 -3.17 -11.24 6.75
CA LEU A 13 -3.21 -10.32 5.62
C LEU A 13 -1.81 -9.99 5.07
N LYS A 14 -0.82 -9.92 5.97
CA LYS A 14 0.59 -9.71 5.61
C LYS A 14 1.16 -10.91 4.85
N ARG A 15 0.83 -12.14 5.28
CA ARG A 15 1.24 -13.38 4.58
C ARG A 15 0.71 -13.42 3.15
N HIS A 16 -0.53 -12.99 2.96
CA HIS A 16 -1.19 -12.90 1.66
C HIS A 16 -0.81 -11.64 0.84
N LYS A 17 0.19 -10.87 1.29
CA LYS A 17 0.64 -9.63 0.64
C LYS A 17 -0.50 -8.64 0.36
N ILE A 18 -1.44 -8.50 1.29
CA ILE A 18 -2.56 -7.55 1.18
C ILE A 18 -2.25 -6.21 1.85
N THR A 19 -1.51 -6.24 2.97
CA THR A 19 -1.04 -5.03 3.66
C THR A 19 0.23 -5.33 4.44
N THR A 20 1.10 -4.33 4.56
CA THR A 20 2.25 -4.34 5.48
C THR A 20 2.03 -3.43 6.69
N ASN A 21 0.90 -2.72 6.74
CA ASN A 21 0.59 -1.71 7.75
C ASN A 21 -0.63 -2.08 8.58
N LYS A 22 -0.39 -2.36 9.88
CA LYS A 22 -1.45 -2.69 10.84
C LYS A 22 -2.48 -1.57 11.01
N GLU A 23 -2.12 -0.31 10.80
CA GLU A 23 -3.09 0.80 10.87
C GLU A 23 -4.09 0.79 9.74
N SER A 24 -3.71 0.31 8.55
CA SER A 24 -4.63 0.10 7.43
C SER A 24 -5.72 -0.88 7.82
N VAL A 25 -5.35 -1.99 8.49
CA VAL A 25 -6.31 -2.98 9.02
C VAL A 25 -7.27 -2.34 10.02
N ARG A 26 -6.76 -1.54 10.98
CA ARG A 26 -7.62 -0.80 11.93
C ARG A 26 -8.53 0.20 11.23
N HIS A 27 -8.08 0.82 10.15
CA HIS A 27 -8.88 1.76 9.39
C HIS A 27 -10.00 1.04 8.63
N TRP A 28 -9.70 -0.07 7.95
CA TRP A 28 -10.69 -0.90 7.25
C TRP A 28 -11.78 -1.44 8.19
N LEU A 29 -11.40 -1.85 9.40
CA LEU A 29 -12.35 -2.27 10.43
C LEU A 29 -13.27 -1.13 10.89
N ARG A 30 -12.73 0.09 11.03
CA ARG A 30 -13.53 1.28 11.37
C ARG A 30 -14.47 1.70 10.24
N GLU A 31 -14.04 1.56 9.00
CA GLU A 31 -14.83 1.89 7.80
C GLU A 31 -15.84 0.80 7.44
N GLY A 32 -15.76 -0.38 8.07
CA GLY A 32 -16.62 -1.52 7.75
C GLY A 32 -16.24 -2.25 6.46
N LYS A 33 -15.04 -2.00 5.91
CA LYS A 33 -14.49 -2.77 4.77
C LYS A 33 -14.19 -4.22 5.16
N ILE A 34 -13.79 -4.44 6.41
CA ILE A 34 -13.77 -5.76 7.04
C ILE A 34 -14.87 -5.77 8.09
N THR A 35 -15.78 -6.75 8.00
CA THR A 35 -16.81 -6.95 9.03
C THR A 35 -16.14 -7.42 10.32
N GLY A 36 -16.04 -6.52 11.30
CA GLY A 36 -15.46 -6.81 12.61
C GLY A 36 -16.41 -6.41 13.73
N SER A 37 -16.40 -7.19 14.80
CA SER A 37 -17.09 -6.85 16.05
C SER A 37 -16.08 -6.26 17.04
N LYS A 38 -16.47 -5.20 17.77
CA LYS A 38 -15.67 -4.73 18.90
C LYS A 38 -15.68 -5.81 19.99
N GLY A 39 -14.51 -6.22 20.45
CA GLY A 39 -14.36 -7.20 21.52
C GLY A 39 -15.04 -6.72 22.79
N ALA A 40 -15.77 -7.62 23.46
CA ALA A 40 -16.36 -7.36 24.76
C ALA A 40 -15.31 -7.61 25.85
N GLY A 41 -14.82 -6.55 26.50
CA GLY A 41 -13.90 -6.69 27.64
C GLY A 41 -13.20 -5.38 28.06
N PRO A 42 -12.48 -5.38 29.20
CA PRO A 42 -11.82 -4.21 29.78
C PRO A 42 -10.68 -3.63 28.91
N LYS A 43 -10.20 -4.38 27.91
CA LYS A 43 -9.38 -3.87 26.80
C LYS A 43 -10.32 -3.37 25.68
N GLN A 44 -10.92 -2.20 25.86
CA GLN A 44 -11.97 -1.61 25.01
C GLN A 44 -11.59 -1.33 23.53
N ASN A 45 -10.43 -1.80 23.04
CA ASN A 45 -9.86 -1.49 21.72
C ASN A 45 -9.55 -2.73 20.84
N GLY A 46 -9.91 -3.95 21.26
CA GLY A 46 -9.69 -5.15 20.45
C GLY A 46 -10.77 -5.33 19.40
N TRP A 47 -10.42 -5.42 18.12
CA TRP A 47 -11.33 -5.87 17.07
C TRP A 47 -11.29 -7.40 16.96
N LEU A 48 -12.45 -8.01 16.74
CA LEU A 48 -12.61 -9.45 16.50
C LEU A 48 -13.29 -9.66 15.15
N VAL A 49 -12.64 -10.42 14.27
CA VAL A 49 -13.15 -10.76 12.93
C VAL A 49 -13.43 -12.25 12.87
N THR A 50 -14.56 -12.65 12.29
CA THR A 50 -14.85 -14.07 12.11
C THR A 50 -14.06 -14.62 10.94
N GLU A 51 -13.78 -15.92 10.97
CA GLU A 51 -13.12 -16.61 9.87
C GLU A 51 -13.83 -16.45 8.52
N ALA A 52 -15.17 -16.46 8.51
CA ALA A 52 -15.96 -16.26 7.30
C ALA A 52 -15.78 -14.86 6.72
N ASP A 53 -15.78 -13.84 7.57
CA ASP A 53 -15.56 -12.45 7.15
C ASP A 53 -14.15 -12.24 6.61
N LEU A 54 -13.15 -12.85 7.26
CA LEU A 54 -11.76 -12.83 6.80
C LEU A 54 -11.62 -13.50 5.42
N LEU A 55 -12.19 -14.69 5.24
CA LEU A 55 -12.15 -15.40 3.96
C LEU A 55 -12.85 -14.62 2.84
N SER A 56 -14.00 -14.01 3.12
CA SER A 56 -14.69 -13.15 2.16
C SER A 56 -13.81 -11.97 1.75
N PHE A 57 -13.15 -11.33 2.72
CA PHE A 57 -12.25 -10.21 2.46
C PHE A 57 -11.01 -10.60 1.66
N LEU A 58 -10.44 -11.78 1.92
CA LEU A 58 -9.31 -12.33 1.17
C LEU A 58 -9.71 -12.65 -0.27
N LYS A 59 -10.85 -13.31 -0.49
CA LYS A 59 -11.34 -13.66 -1.84
C LYS A 59 -11.59 -12.44 -2.72
N GLU A 60 -11.98 -11.31 -2.15
CA GLU A 60 -12.17 -10.07 -2.89
C GLU A 60 -10.83 -9.52 -3.44
N ARG A 61 -9.74 -9.74 -2.68
CA ARG A 61 -8.42 -9.12 -2.89
C ARG A 61 -7.38 -10.03 -3.53
N LEU A 62 -7.55 -11.33 -3.41
CA LEU A 62 -6.69 -12.32 -4.05
C LEU A 62 -7.14 -12.57 -5.49
N PRO A 63 -6.22 -12.98 -6.38
CA PRO A 63 -6.56 -13.49 -7.69
C PRO A 63 -7.48 -14.70 -7.60
N GLU A 64 -8.37 -14.88 -8.59
CA GLU A 64 -9.38 -15.95 -8.60
C GLU A 64 -8.76 -17.36 -8.52
N HIS A 65 -7.51 -17.51 -8.95
CA HIS A 65 -6.78 -18.77 -8.92
C HIS A 65 -6.03 -19.04 -7.60
N VAL A 66 -5.93 -18.06 -6.69
CA VAL A 66 -5.26 -18.20 -5.39
C VAL A 66 -6.29 -18.54 -4.32
N THR A 67 -6.13 -19.71 -3.69
CA THR A 67 -6.98 -20.11 -2.57
C THR A 67 -6.40 -19.54 -1.27
N PRO A 68 -7.17 -18.76 -0.48
CA PRO A 68 -6.67 -18.19 0.76
C PRO A 68 -6.37 -19.26 1.81
N GLU A 69 -5.09 -19.44 2.12
CA GLU A 69 -4.64 -20.32 3.21
C GLU A 69 -4.81 -19.64 4.57
N LEU A 70 -5.49 -20.32 5.51
CA LEU A 70 -5.61 -19.90 6.90
C LEU A 70 -4.70 -20.74 7.81
N PRO A 71 -4.16 -20.16 8.90
CA PRO A 71 -3.26 -20.88 9.79
C PRO A 71 -4.00 -21.99 10.55
N GLY A 72 -3.88 -23.24 10.12
CA GLY A 72 -4.53 -24.41 10.76
C GLY A 72 -4.95 -25.52 9.80
N GLU A 73 -4.89 -25.30 8.48
CA GLU A 73 -4.97 -26.38 7.51
C GLU A 73 -3.58 -26.97 7.28
N ASP A 74 -3.35 -28.18 7.79
CA ASP A 74 -2.15 -28.97 7.49
C ASP A 74 -2.12 -29.24 5.98
N GLN A 75 -1.33 -28.46 5.24
CA GLN A 75 -1.06 -28.75 3.83
C GLN A 75 0.30 -29.43 3.70
N SER A 76 0.23 -30.75 3.54
CA SER A 76 1.30 -31.60 3.00
C SER A 76 1.78 -31.02 1.66
N THR A 77 2.87 -30.26 1.68
CA THR A 77 3.42 -29.62 0.49
C THR A 77 4.45 -30.54 -0.16
N THR A 78 4.18 -30.96 -1.38
CA THR A 78 5.12 -31.63 -2.27
C THR A 78 6.34 -30.73 -2.47
N THR A 79 7.48 -31.12 -1.88
CA THR A 79 8.77 -30.43 -1.99
C THR A 79 9.29 -30.48 -3.43
N VAL A 80 8.94 -29.47 -4.23
CA VAL A 80 9.74 -29.11 -5.40
C VAL A 80 10.86 -28.20 -4.90
N VAL A 81 12.09 -28.70 -4.95
CA VAL A 81 13.30 -27.95 -4.57
C VAL A 81 13.56 -26.89 -5.63
N LEU A 82 12.79 -25.80 -5.59
CA LEU A 82 13.07 -24.58 -6.33
C LEU A 82 14.22 -23.86 -5.63
N THR A 83 15.11 -23.27 -6.42
CA THR A 83 16.16 -22.39 -5.90
C THR A 83 15.53 -21.15 -5.25
N GLU A 84 16.23 -20.49 -4.31
CA GLU A 84 15.66 -19.30 -3.65
C GLU A 84 15.35 -18.17 -4.65
N GLU A 85 16.14 -18.04 -5.72
CA GLU A 85 15.92 -17.06 -6.80
C GLU A 85 14.64 -17.34 -7.60
N GLU A 86 14.36 -18.60 -7.95
CA GLU A 86 13.12 -18.98 -8.66
C GLU A 86 11.90 -18.77 -7.77
N LYS A 87 12.02 -19.06 -6.47
CA LYS A 87 10.94 -18.79 -5.51
C LYS A 87 10.71 -17.29 -5.33
N GLU A 88 11.75 -16.47 -5.42
CA GLU A 88 11.63 -15.01 -5.34
C GLU A 88 11.00 -14.43 -6.60
N ALA A 89 11.40 -14.90 -7.79
CA ALA A 89 10.82 -14.48 -9.07
C ALA A 89 9.32 -14.79 -9.14
N ILE A 90 8.91 -16.01 -8.80
CA ILE A 90 7.49 -16.41 -8.76
C ILE A 90 6.74 -15.57 -7.71
N ARG A 91 7.39 -15.25 -6.58
CA ARG A 91 6.81 -14.38 -5.53
C ARG A 91 6.65 -12.94 -6.01
N GLU A 92 7.55 -12.41 -6.83
CA GLU A 92 7.45 -11.06 -7.38
C GLU A 92 6.41 -10.97 -8.49
N GLU A 93 6.34 -11.97 -9.36
CA GLU A 93 5.36 -12.05 -10.45
C GLU A 93 3.92 -12.13 -9.89
N THR A 94 3.67 -13.06 -8.97
CA THR A 94 2.37 -13.16 -8.27
C THR A 94 2.00 -11.89 -7.51
N ARG A 95 3.00 -11.15 -7.01
CA ARG A 95 2.77 -9.85 -6.36
C ARG A 95 2.37 -8.78 -7.37
N GLN A 96 3.04 -8.70 -8.51
CA GLN A 96 2.72 -7.73 -9.56
C GLN A 96 1.31 -7.97 -10.09
N GLU A 97 0.95 -9.23 -10.36
CA GLU A 97 -0.39 -9.60 -10.80
C GLU A 97 -1.45 -9.21 -9.77
N LEU A 98 -1.22 -9.50 -8.48
CA LEU A 98 -2.11 -9.09 -7.40
C LEU A 98 -2.27 -7.56 -7.34
N LEU A 99 -1.18 -6.81 -7.47
CA LEU A 99 -1.21 -5.35 -7.49
C LEU A 99 -1.98 -4.80 -8.70
N GLU A 100 -1.82 -5.40 -9.87
CA GLU A 100 -2.55 -5.03 -11.08
C GLU A 100 -4.05 -5.28 -10.95
N GLN A 101 -4.44 -6.46 -10.46
CA GLN A 101 -5.85 -6.79 -10.25
C GLN A 101 -6.50 -5.91 -9.19
N LEU A 102 -5.81 -5.63 -8.08
CA LEU A 102 -6.30 -4.73 -7.04
C LEU A 102 -6.47 -3.30 -7.56
N ALA A 103 -5.51 -2.79 -8.32
CA ALA A 103 -5.62 -1.47 -8.92
C ALA A 103 -6.73 -1.40 -9.98
N ALA A 104 -6.91 -2.44 -10.80
CA ALA A 104 -8.00 -2.53 -11.78
C ALA A 104 -9.37 -2.50 -11.08
N LYS A 105 -9.48 -3.15 -9.92
CA LYS A 105 -10.66 -3.11 -9.06
C LYS A 105 -10.78 -1.82 -8.22
N GLN A 106 -9.85 -0.87 -8.36
CA GLN A 106 -9.76 0.36 -7.53
C GLN A 106 -9.70 0.07 -6.02
N ILE A 107 -9.13 -1.08 -5.64
CA ILE A 107 -8.95 -1.48 -4.25
C ILE A 107 -7.60 -0.96 -3.77
N TRP A 108 -7.65 0.09 -2.96
CA TRP A 108 -6.48 0.74 -2.38
C TRP A 108 -6.41 0.50 -0.88
N GLU A 109 -5.19 0.51 -0.35
CA GLU A 109 -4.97 0.29 1.07
C GLU A 109 -5.38 1.52 1.88
N GLY A 110 -4.98 2.68 1.40
CA GLY A 110 -5.36 3.94 1.99
C GLY A 110 -5.03 5.10 1.08
N ARG A 111 -5.27 6.29 1.62
CA ARG A 111 -4.92 7.55 1.00
C ARG A 111 -3.95 8.29 1.88
N PHE A 112 -2.80 8.65 1.32
CA PHE A 112 -1.86 9.54 1.97
C PHE A 112 -2.15 10.98 1.57
N GLN A 113 -2.38 11.84 2.56
CA GLN A 113 -2.64 13.26 2.32
C GLN A 113 -1.32 14.04 2.28
N LEU A 114 -1.07 14.73 1.16
CA LEU A 114 0.13 15.52 0.96
C LEU A 114 -0.03 16.90 1.61
N LYS A 115 0.74 17.16 2.68
CA LYS A 115 0.76 18.48 3.34
C LYS A 115 1.89 19.34 2.79
N LYS A 116 1.57 20.58 2.40
CA LYS A 116 2.56 21.54 1.87
C LYS A 116 3.75 21.77 2.82
N SER A 117 3.51 21.84 4.13
CA SER A 117 4.57 22.01 5.12
C SER A 117 5.54 20.83 5.14
N PHE A 118 5.01 19.61 5.07
CA PHE A 118 5.80 18.39 5.07
C PHE A 118 6.62 18.24 3.79
N VAL A 119 6.01 18.49 2.63
CA VAL A 119 6.73 18.47 1.35
C VAL A 119 7.89 19.49 1.34
N ASN A 120 7.69 20.68 1.91
CA ASN A 120 8.77 21.65 2.04
C ASN A 120 9.91 21.14 2.93
N ALA A 121 9.59 20.54 4.08
CA ALA A 121 10.61 19.95 4.95
C ALA A 121 11.41 18.84 4.24
N CYS A 122 10.76 18.01 3.42
CA CYS A 122 11.44 17.00 2.60
C CYS A 122 12.34 17.63 1.52
N LEU A 123 11.90 18.71 0.87
CA LEU A 123 12.72 19.43 -0.12
C LEU A 123 13.95 20.07 0.54
N ASP A 124 13.80 20.61 1.75
CA ASP A 124 14.89 21.16 2.56
C ASP A 124 15.87 20.05 2.97
N HIS A 125 15.38 18.88 3.39
CA HIS A 125 16.19 17.72 3.74
C HIS A 125 17.03 17.22 2.55
N ARG A 126 16.48 17.23 1.33
CA ARG A 126 17.19 16.88 0.09
C ARG A 126 18.11 17.98 -0.43
N ARG A 127 18.19 19.14 0.24
CA ARG A 127 19.01 20.29 -0.14
C ARG A 127 18.81 20.71 -1.59
N ILE A 128 17.55 20.74 -2.04
CA ILE A 128 17.23 21.21 -3.39
C ILE A 128 17.30 22.74 -3.40
N GLU A 129 18.46 23.26 -3.82
CA GLU A 129 18.74 24.70 -3.86
C GLU A 129 18.12 25.40 -5.08
N ASN A 130 17.84 24.66 -6.16
CA ASN A 130 17.21 25.22 -7.35
C ASN A 130 15.76 25.62 -7.05
N ARG A 131 15.51 26.93 -7.05
CA ARG A 131 14.20 27.54 -6.76
C ARG A 131 13.13 27.18 -7.79
N GLU A 132 13.49 27.07 -9.06
CA GLU A 132 12.53 26.73 -10.12
C GLU A 132 12.06 25.28 -9.97
N LEU A 133 13.00 24.35 -9.78
CA LEU A 133 12.71 22.95 -9.51
C LEU A 133 11.85 22.78 -8.26
N ARG A 134 12.18 23.49 -7.18
CA ARG A 134 11.39 23.47 -5.93
C ARG A 134 9.94 23.91 -6.17
N THR A 135 9.77 24.99 -6.93
CA THR A 135 8.45 25.53 -7.26
C THR A 135 7.67 24.59 -8.18
N TYR A 136 8.34 23.97 -9.14
CA TYR A 136 7.77 22.96 -10.03
C TYR A 136 7.22 21.77 -9.25
N ILE A 137 8.05 21.15 -8.39
CA ILE A 137 7.67 20.00 -7.57
C ILE A 137 6.50 20.36 -6.67
N LEU A 138 6.58 21.48 -5.94
CA LEU A 138 5.49 21.92 -5.06
C LEU A 138 4.18 22.12 -5.81
N ASN A 139 4.22 22.77 -6.97
CA ASN A 139 3.00 23.02 -7.75
C ASN A 139 2.40 21.71 -8.25
N ARG A 140 3.21 20.79 -8.79
CA ARG A 140 2.70 19.52 -9.31
C ARG A 140 2.06 18.66 -8.21
N ILE A 141 2.72 18.54 -7.06
CA ILE A 141 2.20 17.79 -5.91
C ILE A 141 0.91 18.41 -5.37
N MET A 142 0.84 19.75 -5.27
CA MET A 142 -0.35 20.43 -4.72
C MET A 142 -1.53 20.50 -5.69
N GLN A 143 -1.27 20.47 -7.00
CA GLN A 143 -2.31 20.40 -8.03
C GLN A 143 -2.88 18.98 -8.16
N TYR A 144 -2.08 17.95 -7.86
CA TYR A 144 -2.54 16.56 -7.90
C TYR A 144 -3.53 16.25 -6.77
N LYS A 145 -4.81 16.32 -7.10
CA LYS A 145 -5.92 16.03 -6.17
C LYS A 145 -6.63 14.71 -6.45
N GLY A 146 -6.49 14.14 -7.66
CA GLY A 146 -7.10 12.86 -8.02
C GLY A 146 -8.61 12.79 -7.75
N GLY A 147 -9.34 13.90 -7.96
CA GLY A 147 -10.79 13.97 -7.68
C GLY A 147 -11.17 14.29 -6.21
N TYR A 148 -10.21 14.43 -5.30
CA TYR A 148 -10.47 14.77 -3.89
C TYR A 148 -10.34 16.28 -3.61
N ALA A 149 -10.86 16.72 -2.46
CA ALA A 149 -10.74 18.12 -2.03
C ALA A 149 -9.29 18.51 -1.69
N THR A 150 -8.50 17.57 -1.18
CA THR A 150 -7.12 17.77 -0.71
C THR A 150 -6.12 17.03 -1.62
N PRO A 151 -4.88 17.53 -1.78
CA PRO A 151 -3.84 16.81 -2.51
C PRO A 151 -3.43 15.55 -1.75
N GLY A 152 -3.22 14.45 -2.47
CA GLY A 152 -2.90 13.16 -1.88
C GLY A 152 -2.80 12.06 -2.92
N VAL A 153 -2.19 10.95 -2.52
CA VAL A 153 -1.99 9.76 -3.36
C VAL A 153 -2.64 8.55 -2.73
N LEU A 154 -3.18 7.67 -3.56
CA LEU A 154 -3.65 6.36 -3.14
C LEU A 154 -2.47 5.41 -3.14
N TYR A 155 -2.35 4.60 -2.10
CA TYR A 155 -1.27 3.65 -1.97
C TYR A 155 -1.79 2.24 -1.70
N LEU A 156 -0.94 1.27 -2.03
CA LEU A 156 -1.17 -0.15 -1.88
C LEU A 156 0.18 -0.84 -1.67
N LEU A 157 0.35 -1.50 -0.52
CA LEU A 157 1.60 -2.14 -0.13
C LEU A 157 2.77 -1.17 -0.09
N ASP A 158 3.72 -1.32 -1.02
CA ASP A 158 4.92 -0.51 -1.21
C ASP A 158 4.86 0.33 -2.48
N THR A 159 3.66 0.52 -3.04
CA THR A 159 3.45 1.33 -4.23
C THR A 159 2.36 2.36 -4.01
N PHE A 160 2.42 3.44 -4.77
CA PHE A 160 1.38 4.46 -4.83
C PHE A 160 1.12 4.87 -6.27
N ASN A 161 -0.07 5.41 -6.51
CA ASN A 161 -0.46 5.96 -7.80
C ASN A 161 -0.29 7.47 -7.81
N PHE A 162 0.46 7.98 -8.78
CA PHE A 162 0.61 9.39 -9.07
C PHE A 162 0.50 9.61 -10.58
N ASP A 163 -0.43 10.47 -11.00
CA ASP A 163 -0.66 10.80 -12.41
C ASP A 163 -0.92 9.60 -13.35
N GLY A 164 -1.50 8.52 -12.81
CA GLY A 164 -1.75 7.29 -13.57
C GLY A 164 -0.52 6.37 -13.65
N GLU A 165 0.62 6.78 -13.11
CA GLU A 165 1.82 5.97 -12.98
C GLU A 165 1.92 5.37 -11.57
N ARG A 166 2.35 4.11 -11.52
CA ARG A 166 2.60 3.41 -10.26
C ARG A 166 4.06 3.61 -9.87
N LEU A 167 4.28 4.23 -8.73
CA LEU A 167 5.59 4.51 -8.16
C LEU A 167 5.83 3.66 -6.92
N SER A 168 7.05 3.16 -6.75
CA SER A 168 7.46 2.41 -5.57
C SER A 168 7.88 3.35 -4.43
N PHE A 169 7.71 2.89 -3.19
CA PHE A 169 8.19 3.55 -1.98
C PHE A 169 9.72 3.58 -1.92
N ASP A 170 10.27 4.65 -1.37
CA ASP A 170 11.72 4.76 -1.12
C ASP A 170 12.05 4.03 0.18
N SER A 171 12.48 2.77 0.09
CA SER A 171 12.79 1.89 1.22
C SER A 171 13.91 2.39 2.14
N ASN A 172 14.62 3.47 1.75
CA ASN A 172 15.63 4.11 2.59
C ASN A 172 15.05 4.88 3.78
N PHE A 173 13.74 5.15 3.80
CA PHE A 173 13.08 5.91 4.86
C PHE A 173 12.21 5.03 5.76
N GLY A 174 12.13 5.38 7.04
CA GLY A 174 11.41 4.57 8.03
C GLY A 174 9.91 4.84 8.10
N SER A 175 9.48 6.08 7.80
CA SER A 175 8.06 6.46 7.87
C SER A 175 7.40 6.40 6.49
N LEU A 176 6.18 5.87 6.41
CA LEU A 176 5.41 5.76 5.16
C LEU A 176 5.29 7.12 4.45
N ASP A 177 5.07 8.18 5.23
CA ASP A 177 4.97 9.56 4.75
C ASP A 177 6.24 9.99 4.00
N GLU A 178 7.41 9.73 4.57
CA GLU A 178 8.71 10.03 3.94
C GLU A 178 8.95 9.14 2.72
N GLN A 179 8.68 7.84 2.82
CA GLN A 179 8.86 6.90 1.72
C GLN A 179 8.09 7.32 0.46
N ILE A 180 6.84 7.80 0.63
CA ILE A 180 6.02 8.29 -0.48
C ILE A 180 6.53 9.63 -1.00
N VAL A 181 6.75 10.61 -0.11
CA VAL A 181 7.09 11.98 -0.52
C VAL A 181 8.46 12.04 -1.17
N PHE A 182 9.45 11.30 -0.67
CA PHE A 182 10.78 11.28 -1.29
C PHE A 182 10.79 10.59 -2.65
N SER A 183 10.09 9.46 -2.81
CA SER A 183 9.90 8.85 -4.13
C SER A 183 9.26 9.81 -5.12
N LEU A 184 8.25 10.55 -4.68
CA LEU A 184 7.54 11.50 -5.53
C LEU A 184 8.43 12.70 -5.93
N ILE A 185 9.19 13.24 -4.99
CA ILE A 185 10.17 14.31 -5.26
C ILE A 185 11.20 13.84 -6.28
N GLU A 186 11.71 12.61 -6.14
CA GLU A 186 12.71 12.06 -7.04
C GLU A 186 12.15 11.85 -8.45
N HIS A 187 10.94 11.32 -8.56
CA HIS A 187 10.24 11.16 -9.83
C HIS A 187 10.07 12.51 -10.54
N LEU A 188 9.53 13.52 -9.85
CA LEU A 188 9.33 14.87 -10.42
C LEU A 188 10.65 15.57 -10.74
N ARG A 189 11.72 15.28 -10.00
CA ARG A 189 13.07 15.77 -10.30
C ARG A 189 13.58 15.19 -11.62
N GLN A 190 13.43 13.88 -11.81
CA GLN A 190 13.82 13.23 -13.06
C GLN A 190 12.99 13.72 -14.25
N GLU A 191 11.70 13.96 -14.05
CA GLU A 191 10.81 14.54 -15.06
C GLU A 191 11.22 15.97 -15.44
N TYR A 192 11.65 16.79 -14.46
CA TYR A 192 12.16 18.14 -14.73
C TYR A 192 13.49 18.12 -15.50
N VAL A 193 14.39 17.20 -15.17
CA VAL A 193 15.69 17.05 -15.84
C VAL A 193 15.55 16.46 -17.24
N ASN A 194 14.62 15.51 -17.43
CA ASN A 194 14.34 14.87 -18.70
C ASN A 194 12.86 15.06 -19.08
N PRO A 195 12.52 16.16 -19.76
CA PRO A 195 11.15 16.46 -20.13
C PRO A 195 10.57 15.49 -21.18
N GLU A 196 11.38 14.67 -21.86
CA GLU A 196 10.88 13.61 -22.76
C GLU A 196 10.16 12.49 -22.00
N LYS A 197 10.36 12.38 -20.68
CA LYS A 197 9.57 11.49 -19.81
C LYS A 197 8.19 12.06 -19.47
N ARG A 198 7.87 13.31 -19.83
CA ARG A 198 6.49 13.82 -19.75
C ARG A 198 5.67 13.04 -20.75
N LYS A 199 4.84 12.11 -20.27
CA LYS A 199 3.73 11.63 -21.09
C LYS A 199 2.92 12.85 -21.50
N GLN A 200 2.80 13.03 -22.81
CA GLN A 200 1.92 14.01 -23.43
C GLN A 200 0.53 13.83 -22.83
N GLU A 201 -0.02 14.92 -22.28
CA GLU A 201 -1.44 15.04 -21.90
C GLU A 201 -2.36 14.67 -23.07
#